data_AF-S3BLH8-F1
#
_entry.id   AF-S3BLH8-F1
#
_cell.length_a   1.000
_cell.length_b   1.000
_cell.length_c   1.000
_cell.angle_alpha   90.00
_cell.angle_beta   90.00
_cell.angle_gamma   90.00
#
_symmetry.space_group_name_H-M   'P 1'
#
loop_
_entity.id
_entity.type
_entity.pdbx_description
1 polymer ?
#
loop_
_entity_poly.entity_id
_entity_poly.type
_entity_poly.pdbx_seq_one_letter_code
_entity_poly.pdbx_strand_id
1 'polypeptide(L)' 'MPSSPKPWSFSTYTDADGRTYVYGYRNRWDPEKKQSRIEKRCHVGRLDPQTGQVHLGRKFLTNNPEYAGKFWLYDNNQL' A
#
# COMPACT_ATOMS: atom_id res chain seq x y z
N MET A 1 -24.05 -6.92 -9.54
CA MET A 1 -23.37 -5.90 -8.71
C MET A 1 -21.98 -5.72 -9.27
N PRO A 2 -21.55 -4.53 -9.72
CA PRO A 2 -20.16 -4.34 -10.13
C PRO A 2 -19.31 -4.56 -8.88
N SER A 3 -18.54 -5.64 -8.85
CA SER A 3 -17.60 -5.88 -7.77
C SER A 3 -16.65 -4.69 -7.74
N SER A 4 -16.78 -3.84 -6.73
CA SER A 4 -15.81 -2.76 -6.50
C SER A 4 -14.42 -3.36 -6.64
N PRO A 5 -13.51 -2.74 -7.42
CA PRO A 5 -12.16 -3.26 -7.54
C PRO A 5 -11.63 -3.46 -6.13
N LYS A 6 -11.25 -4.70 -5.80
CA LYS A 6 -10.77 -5.06 -4.46
C LYS A 6 -9.80 -3.97 -3.99
N PRO A 7 -10.09 -3.28 -2.87
CA PRO A 7 -9.26 -2.18 -2.41
C PRO A 7 -7.85 -2.71 -2.17
N TRP A 8 -6.86 -1.91 -2.53
CA TRP A 8 -5.47 -2.22 -2.19
C TRP A 8 -5.37 -2.38 -0.67
N SER A 9 -4.77 -3.49 -0.23
CA SER A 9 -4.43 -3.68 1.19
C SER A 9 -3.05 -3.07 1.40
N PHE A 10 -2.94 -2.10 2.29
CA PHE A 10 -1.65 -1.49 2.61
C PHE A 10 -1.06 -2.12 3.87
N SER A 11 0.26 -2.30 3.91
CA SER A 11 0.97 -2.64 5.13
C SER A 11 2.26 -1.87 5.23
N THR A 12 2.59 -1.51 6.46
CA THR A 12 3.85 -0.89 6.81
C THR A 12 4.88 -1.95 7.20
N TYR A 13 6.14 -1.69 6.86
CA TYR A 13 7.28 -2.48 7.29
C TYR A 13 8.32 -1.53 7.85
N THR A 14 8.65 -1.69 9.14
CA THR A 14 9.69 -0.89 9.79
C THR A 14 10.98 -1.70 9.83
N ASP A 15 12.02 -1.13 9.26
CA ASP A 15 13.38 -1.70 9.26
C ASP A 15 14.05 -1.50 10.63
N ALA A 16 15.14 -2.22 10.90
CA ALA A 16 15.95 -2.09 12.10
C ALA A 16 16.51 -0.67 12.30
N ASP A 17 16.75 0.06 11.19
CA ASP A 17 17.13 1.48 11.18
C ASP A 17 15.97 2.44 11.55
N GLY A 18 14.79 1.93 11.92
CA GLY A 18 13.61 2.74 12.26
C GLY A 18 12.93 3.39 11.04
N ARG A 19 13.25 2.93 9.82
CA ARG A 19 12.63 3.43 8.58
C ARG A 19 11.37 2.62 8.27
N THR A 20 10.23 3.28 8.19
CA THR A 20 8.97 2.62 7.84
C THR A 20 8.66 2.76 6.37
N TYR A 21 8.37 1.65 5.70
CA TYR A 21 8.02 1.58 4.28
C TYR A 21 6.57 1.12 4.12
N VAL A 22 5.88 1.66 3.12
CA VAL A 22 4.50 1.30 2.81
C VAL A 22 4.47 0.44 1.55
N TYR A 23 3.82 -0.71 1.66
CA TYR A 23 3.58 -1.63 0.56
C TYR A 23 2.08 -1.77 0.31
N GLY A 24 1.70 -1.76 -0.96
CA GLY A 24 0.35 -2.07 -1.41
C GLY A 24 0.30 -3.49 -1.94
N TYR A 25 -0.66 -4.26 -1.45
CA TYR A 25 -0.92 -5.64 -1.83
C TYR A 25 -2.30 -5.72 -2.46
N ARG A 26 -2.39 -6.44 -3.57
CA ARG A 26 -3.64 -6.87 -4.16
C ARG A 26 -3.73 -8.37 -4.03
N ASN A 27 -4.70 -8.81 -3.23
CA ASN A 27 -4.90 -10.24 -2.96
C ASN A 27 -5.97 -10.81 -3.89
N ARG A 28 -5.62 -11.88 -4.57
CA ARG A 28 -6.58 -12.73 -5.29
C ARG A 28 -6.87 -13.95 -4.44
N TRP A 29 -8.15 -14.30 -4.37
CA TRP A 29 -8.56 -15.56 -3.76
C TRP A 29 -8.22 -16.68 -4.73
N ASP A 30 -7.42 -17.65 -4.29
CA ASP A 30 -7.14 -18.87 -5.03
C ASP A 30 -8.14 -19.95 -4.57
N PRO A 31 -9.13 -20.31 -5.40
CA PRO A 31 -10.16 -21.28 -5.01
C PRO A 31 -9.65 -22.72 -4.96
N GLU A 32 -8.59 -23.08 -5.70
CA GLU A 32 -8.00 -24.42 -5.67
C GLU A 32 -7.25 -24.64 -4.36
N LYS A 33 -6.44 -23.67 -3.96
CA LYS A 33 -5.64 -23.74 -2.72
C LYS A 33 -6.39 -23.25 -1.48
N LYS A 34 -7.62 -22.74 -1.65
CA LYS A 34 -8.44 -22.12 -0.60
C LYS A 34 -7.68 -21.08 0.23
N GLN A 35 -6.83 -20.30 -0.43
CA GLN A 35 -5.94 -19.35 0.24
C GLN A 35 -5.87 -18.03 -0.53
N SER A 36 -5.79 -16.90 0.18
CA SER A 36 -5.48 -15.61 -0.43
C SER A 36 -4.03 -15.58 -0.88
N ARG A 37 -3.79 -15.35 -2.17
CA ARG A 37 -2.46 -15.17 -2.75
C ARG A 37 -2.26 -13.71 -3.13
N ILE A 38 -1.06 -13.19 -2.87
CA ILE A 38 -0.66 -11.87 -3.33
C ILE A 38 -0.52 -11.94 -4.84
N GLU A 39 -1.47 -11.32 -5.55
CA GLU A 39 -1.47 -11.24 -7.01
C GLU A 39 -0.55 -10.12 -7.48
N LYS A 40 -0.54 -8.99 -6.76
CA LYS A 40 0.33 -7.86 -7.07
C LYS A 40 0.84 -7.21 -5.79
N ARG A 41 2.13 -6.95 -5.74
CA ARG A 41 2.77 -6.12 -4.71
C ARG A 41 3.33 -4.89 -5.38
N CYS A 42 3.04 -3.71 -4.83
CA CYS A 42 3.64 -2.46 -5.24
C CYS A 42 4.32 -1.78 -4.05
N HIS A 43 5.48 -1.18 -4.29
CA HIS A 43 6.10 -0.30 -3.31
C HIS A 43 5.43 1.06 -3.44
N VAL A 44 4.68 1.44 -2.41
CA VAL A 44 3.90 2.69 -2.39
C VAL A 44 4.80 3.85 -2.06
N GLY A 45 5.63 3.71 -1.03
CA GLY A 45 6.46 4.81 -0.55
C GLY A 45 7.08 4.56 0.81
N ARG A 46 7.58 5.62 1.42
CA ARG A 46 8.14 5.61 2.78
C ARG A 46 7.22 6.38 3.71
N LEU A 47 6.91 5.81 4.87
CA LEU A 47 6.25 6.51 5.96
C LEU A 47 7.31 7.27 6.77
N ASP A 48 7.07 8.54 6.98
CA ASP A 48 7.82 9.36 7.91
C ASP A 48 7.29 9.09 9.34
N PRO A 49 8.09 8.49 10.22
CA PRO A 49 7.65 8.16 11.58
C PRO A 49 7.44 9.40 12.47
N GLN A 50 8.00 10.57 12.11
CA GLN A 50 7.84 11.79 12.90
C GLN A 50 6.52 12.50 12.60
N THR A 51 6.10 12.49 11.34
CA THR A 51 4.91 13.21 10.86
C THR A 51 3.73 12.30 10.56
N GLY A 52 3.95 10.98 10.47
CA GLY A 52 2.94 10.01 10.04
C GLY A 52 2.60 10.11 8.54
N GLN A 53 3.38 10.87 7.77
CA GLN A 53 3.11 11.08 6.35
C GLN A 53 3.76 10.02 5.45
N VAL A 54 3.01 9.56 4.45
CA VAL A 54 3.53 8.64 3.44
C VAL A 54 4.05 9.40 2.23
N HIS A 55 5.37 9.38 2.07
CA HIS A 55 6.07 9.88 0.91
C HIS A 55 5.98 8.86 -0.23
N LEU A 56 5.02 9.07 -1.12
CA LEU A 56 4.80 8.21 -2.28
C LEU A 56 6.01 8.18 -3.21
N GLY A 57 6.42 6.98 -3.60
CA GLY A 57 7.51 6.78 -4.54
C GLY A 57 7.13 7.19 -5.95
N ARG A 58 8.08 7.75 -6.71
CA ARG A 58 7.87 8.24 -8.08
C ARG A 58 7.26 7.17 -9.00
N LYS A 59 7.68 5.91 -8.89
CA LYS A 59 7.13 4.78 -9.67
C LYS A 59 5.65 4.50 -9.36
N PHE A 60 5.25 4.65 -8.11
CA PHE A 60 3.85 4.46 -7.70
C PHE A 60 2.96 5.56 -8.24
N LEU A 61 3.45 6.81 -8.20
CA LEU A 61 2.76 7.98 -8.76
C LEU A 61 2.62 7.92 -10.28
N THR A 62 3.65 7.45 -11.00
CA THR A 62 3.55 7.24 -12.45
C THR A 62 2.44 6.25 -12.80
N ASN A 63 2.28 5.18 -12.02
CA ASN A 63 1.29 4.15 -12.28
C ASN A 63 -0.11 4.51 -11.74
N ASN A 64 -0.19 5.42 -10.77
CA ASN A 64 -1.44 5.84 -10.14
C ASN A 64 -1.40 7.37 -9.92
N PRO A 65 -1.54 8.16 -11.00
CA PRO A 65 -1.47 9.63 -10.93
C PRO A 65 -2.59 10.22 -10.07
N GLU A 66 -3.68 9.49 -9.85
CA GLU A 66 -4.80 9.85 -8.95
C GLU A 66 -4.40 10.03 -7.47
N TYR A 67 -3.23 9.49 -7.10
CA TYR A 67 -2.64 9.62 -5.78
C TYR A 67 -1.51 10.67 -5.73
N ALA A 68 -1.14 11.25 -6.87
CA ALA A 68 -0.12 12.30 -6.94
C ALA A 68 -0.65 13.60 -6.33
N GLY A 69 0.14 14.18 -5.43
CA GLY A 69 -0.19 15.44 -4.75
C GLY A 69 -1.18 15.31 -3.59
N LYS A 70 -1.62 14.09 -3.25
CA LYS A 70 -2.39 13.83 -2.03
C LYS A 70 -1.45 13.53 -0.86
N PHE A 71 -1.72 14.14 0.29
CA PHE A 71 -1.07 13.79 1.54
C PHE A 71 -1.76 12.57 2.10
N TRP A 72 -0.99 11.50 2.27
CA TRP A 72 -1.46 10.28 2.86
C TRP A 72 -0.95 10.23 4.29
N LEU A 73 -1.88 10.24 5.24
CA LEU A 73 -1.59 10.10 6.66
C LEU A 73 -1.89 8.65 7.03
N TYR A 74 -0.92 7.98 7.64
CA TYR A 74 -1.13 6.64 8.16
C TYR A 74 -1.68 6.76 9.57
N ASP A 75 -3.00 6.71 9.71
CA ASP A 75 -3.68 6.71 11.01
C ASP A 75 -4.26 5.32 11.26
N ASN A 76 -3.90 4.70 12.40
CA ASN A 76 -4.50 3.45 12.86
C ASN A 76 -4.50 2.27 11.86
N ASN A 77 -3.38 2.02 11.19
CA ASN A 77 -3.25 0.95 10.20
C ASN A 77 -4.15 1.10 8.96
N GLN A 78 -4.73 2.29 8.76
CA GLN A 78 -5.47 2.66 7.56
C GLN A 78 -4.79 3.85 6.90
N LEU A 79 -4.72 3.77 5.57
CA LEU A 79 -4.25 4.81 4.66
C LEU A 79 -5.45 5.52 4.06
#